data_AF-A0A2N9VZJ0-F1
#
_entry.id   AF-A0A2N9VZJ0-F1
#
_cell.length_a   1.000
_cell.length_b   1.000
_cell.length_c   1.000
_cell.angle_alpha   90.00
_cell.angle_beta   90.00
_cell.angle_gamma   90.00
#
_symmetry.space_group_name_H-M   'P 1'
#
loop_
_entity.id
_entity.type
_entity.pdbx_description
1 polymer ?
#
loop_
_entity_poly.entity_id
_entity_poly.type
_entity_poly.pdbx_seq_one_letter_code
_entity_poly.pdbx_strand_id
1 'polypeptide(L)' 'MRTHHARYDTRESLMEALRELVALQVPAEDVAPVLCTIGPVDLDLLADCMNDIGLNDNRSIAA' A
#
# COMPACT_ATOMS: atom_id res chain seq x y z
N MET A 1 -2.91 -21.86 -17.43
CA MET A 1 -3.18 -20.91 -16.33
C MET A 1 -2.23 -19.76 -16.48
N ARG A 2 -2.72 -18.55 -16.79
CA ARG A 2 -1.86 -17.35 -16.79
C ARG A 2 -1.62 -17.00 -15.34
N THR A 3 -0.43 -17.28 -14.84
CA THR A 3 0.04 -16.75 -13.56
C THR A 3 0.15 -15.24 -13.73
N HIS A 4 -0.95 -14.53 -13.44
CA HIS A 4 -0.90 -13.09 -13.22
C HIS A 4 -0.04 -12.89 -11.98
N HIS A 5 1.27 -12.74 -12.18
CA HIS A 5 2.22 -12.43 -11.14
C HIS A 5 1.85 -11.02 -10.68
N ALA A 6 0.99 -10.92 -9.67
CA ALA A 6 0.64 -9.65 -9.08
C ALA A 6 1.94 -9.02 -8.60
N ARG A 7 2.23 -7.81 -9.07
CA ARG A 7 3.53 -7.15 -8.79
C ARG A 7 3.76 -6.96 -7.29
N TYR A 8 2.66 -7.00 -6.53
CA TYR A 8 2.59 -6.83 -5.08
C TYR A 8 2.00 -8.05 -4.37
N ASP A 9 2.20 -9.26 -4.90
CA ASP A 9 1.73 -10.51 -4.28
C ASP A 9 2.40 -10.79 -2.93
N THR A 10 3.62 -10.28 -2.73
CA THR A 10 4.39 -10.47 -1.50
C THR A 10 4.35 -9.22 -0.62
N ARG A 11 4.29 -9.45 0.70
CA ARG A 11 4.36 -8.40 1.73
C ARG A 11 5.60 -7.52 1.55
N GLU A 12 6.73 -8.13 1.21
CA GLU A 12 8.01 -7.44 1.03
C GLU A 12 7.95 -6.44 -0.13
N SER A 13 7.50 -6.86 -1.32
CA SER A 13 7.39 -5.96 -2.48
C SER A 13 6.38 -4.84 -2.26
N LEU A 14 5.30 -5.11 -1.52
CA LEU A 14 4.30 -4.10 -1.17
C LEU A 14 4.81 -3.13 -0.10
N MET A 15 5.55 -3.60 0.91
CA MET A 15 6.21 -2.75 1.92
C MET A 15 7.28 -1.84 1.31
N GLU A 16 8.07 -2.34 0.35
CA GLU A 16 9.06 -1.50 -0.35
C GLU A 16 8.37 -0.36 -1.10
N ALA A 17 7.34 -0.67 -1.88
CA ALA A 17 6.56 0.35 -2.60
C ALA A 17 5.87 1.32 -1.63
N LEU A 18 5.30 0.82 -0.53
CA LEU A 18 4.71 1.67 0.51
C LEU A 18 5.75 2.61 1.11
N ARG A 19 6.96 2.15 1.45
CA ARG A 19 8.02 3.02 1.99
C ARG A 19 8.41 4.12 1.02
N GLU A 20 8.49 3.82 -0.27
CA GLU A 20 8.72 4.85 -1.29
C GLU A 20 7.57 5.87 -1.33
N LEU A 21 6.31 5.42 -1.27
CA LEU A 21 5.14 6.30 -1.23
C LEU A 21 5.09 7.15 0.05
N VAL A 22 5.47 6.60 1.21
CA VAL A 22 5.61 7.36 2.47
C VAL A 22 6.71 8.41 2.36
N ALA A 23 7.86 8.06 1.75
CA ALA A 23 8.95 9.00 1.53
C ALA A 23 8.54 10.14 0.58
N LEU A 24 7.65 9.86 -0.37
CA LEU A 24 7.01 10.84 -1.24
C LEU A 24 5.84 11.60 -0.58
N GLN A 25 5.54 11.31 0.69
CA GLN A 25 4.42 11.87 1.46
C GLN A 25 3.06 11.68 0.79
N VAL A 26 2.88 10.56 0.08
CA VAL A 26 1.60 10.21 -0.55
C VAL A 26 0.59 9.87 0.55
N PRO A 27 -0.60 10.48 0.53
CA PRO A 27 -1.62 10.19 1.53
C PRO A 27 -2.17 8.77 1.34
N ALA A 28 -2.57 8.15 2.45
CA ALA A 28 -3.10 6.78 2.49
C ALA A 28 -4.24 6.52 1.48
N GLU A 29 -5.07 7.52 1.22
CA GLU A 29 -6.16 7.47 0.24
C GLU A 29 -5.69 7.35 -1.22
N ASP A 30 -4.50 7.88 -1.53
CA ASP A 30 -3.90 7.83 -2.88
C ASP A 30 -2.99 6.62 -3.08
N VAL A 31 -2.58 5.94 -2.01
CA VAL A 31 -1.71 4.76 -2.10
C VAL A 31 -2.35 3.64 -2.94
N ALA A 32 -3.60 3.28 -2.65
CA ALA A 32 -4.32 2.23 -3.37
C ALA A 32 -4.48 2.52 -4.88
N PRO A 33 -4.97 3.71 -5.31
CA PRO A 33 -5.09 4.01 -6.74
C PRO A 33 -3.72 4.12 -7.44
N VAL A 34 -2.69 4.63 -6.78
CA VAL A 34 -1.33 4.66 -7.34
C VAL A 34 -0.80 3.26 -7.58
N LEU A 35 -0.88 2.36 -6.59
CA LEU A 35 -0.43 0.98 -6.72
C LEU A 35 -1.25 0.22 -7.78
N CYS A 36 -2.56 0.44 -7.82
CA CYS A 36 -3.46 -0.17 -8.81
C CYS A 36 -3.17 0.28 -10.26
N THR A 37 -2.59 1.47 -10.46
CA THR A 37 -2.14 1.95 -11.78
C THR A 37 -0.90 1.19 -12.26
N ILE A 38 -0.06 0.73 -11.34
CA ILE A 38 1.20 0.03 -11.64
C ILE A 38 0.96 -1.47 -11.86
N GLY A 39 -0.01 -2.05 -11.17
CA GLY A 39 -0.40 -3.44 -11.33
C GLY A 39 -1.50 -3.87 -10.35
N PRO A 40 -2.01 -5.10 -10.49
CA PRO A 40 -2.97 -5.64 -9.53
C PRO A 40 -2.32 -5.71 -8.15
N VAL A 41 -2.99 -5.11 -7.17
CA VAL A 41 -2.58 -5.05 -5.77
C VAL A 41 -3.59 -5.81 -4.93
N ASP A 42 -3.10 -6.58 -3.96
CA ASP A 42 -3.98 -7.20 -2.97
C ASP A 42 -4.35 -6.16 -1.91
N LEU A 43 -5.64 -5.80 -1.85
CA LEU A 43 -6.12 -4.73 -0.98
C LEU A 43 -6.13 -5.15 0.50
N ASP A 44 -6.23 -6.45 0.79
CA ASP A 44 -6.23 -6.98 2.15
C ASP A 44 -4.82 -6.89 2.75
N LEU A 45 -3.82 -7.35 1.98
CA LEU A 45 -2.40 -7.21 2.32
C LEU A 45 -1.96 -5.74 2.36
N LEU A 46 -2.51 -4.90 1.49
CA LEU A 46 -2.26 -3.46 1.49
C LEU A 46 -2.73 -2.81 2.79
N ALA A 47 -3.95 -3.13 3.23
CA ALA A 47 -4.49 -2.63 4.48
C ALA A 47 -3.65 -3.10 5.69
N ASP A 48 -3.23 -4.36 5.72
CA ASP A 48 -2.33 -4.88 6.76
C ASP A 48 -1.01 -4.11 6.80
N CYS A 49 -0.36 -3.91 5.65
CA CYS A 49 0.92 -3.19 5.58
C CYS A 49 0.78 -1.70 5.91
N MET A 50 -0.32 -1.05 5.49
CA MET A 50 -0.60 0.35 5.83
C MET A 50 -0.87 0.54 7.33
N ASN A 51 -1.49 -0.45 7.97
CA ASN A 51 -1.69 -0.47 9.41
C ASN A 51 -0.38 -0.72 10.17
N ASP A 52 0.47 -1.63 9.68
CA ASP A 52 1.79 -1.96 10.25
C ASP A 52 2.73 -0.74 10.32
N ILE A 53 2.71 0.11 9.28
CA ILE A 53 3.50 1.37 9.23
C ILE A 53 2.79 2.58 9.85
N GLY A 54 1.56 2.42 10.37
CA GLY A 54 0.79 3.51 10.96
C GLY A 54 0.27 4.56 9.97
N LEU A 55 0.23 4.25 8.66
CA LEU A 55 -0.25 5.19 7.63
C LEU A 55 -1.74 5.51 7.76
N ASN A 56 -2.51 4.51 8.21
CA ASN A 56 -3.96 4.62 8.42
C ASN A 56 -4.32 5.51 9.63
N ASP A 57 -3.36 5.72 10.55
CA ASP A 57 -3.56 6.46 11.81
C ASP A 57 -3.41 7.99 11.67
N ASN A 58 -3.15 8.50 10.47
CA ASN A 58 -3.13 9.94 10.19
C ASN A 58 -4.53 10.60 10.26
N ARG A 59 -5.50 9.92 10.88
CA ARG A 59 -6.82 10.44 11.26
C ARG A 59 -7.04 10.50 12.78
N SER A 60 -6.07 10.08 13.61
CA SER A 60 -6.21 10.10 15.08
C SER A 60 -5.38 11.19 15.77
N ILE A 61 -5.47 12.42 15.25
CA ILE A 61 -5.12 13.63 16.02
C ILE A 61 -6.27 14.64 15.93
N ALA A 62 -7.47 14.26 16.41
CA ALA A 62 -8.49 15.23 16.82
C ALA A 62 -9.53 14.61 17.77
N ALA A 63 -9.64 15.24 18.95
CA ALA A 63 -10.63 15.13 20.03
C ALA A 63 -10.40 14.05 21.11
#